data_AF-A0A081PN80-F1
#
_entry.id   AF-A0A081PN80-F1
#
_cell.length_a   1.000
_cell.length_b   1.000
_cell.length_c   1.000
_cell.angle_alpha   90.00
_cell.angle_beta   90.00
_cell.angle_gamma   90.00
#
_symmetry.space_group_name_H-M   'P 1'
#
loop_
_entity.id
_entity.type
_entity.pdbx_description
1 polymer ?
#
loop_
_entity_poly.entity_id
_entity_poly.type
_entity_poly.pdbx_seq_one_letter_code
_entity_poly.pdbx_strand_id
1 'polypeptide(L)'
;LDADSLTELLVEADSDVSLDADSLTELLVEADSDATLDADSLTELLVEADSEATLDADSLTELLVEADSDVSLDADSLTELLVEADSEATLDADSLTELLVEADSDVSLDADSLTELLVEADCEATSEARLDADSLTELLVEADSDISLDADSLTELLVEADSEATLDADSLTELL
;
A
#
# COMPACT_ATOMS: atom_id res chain seq x y z
N LEU A 1 -21.35 -1.18 8.32
CA LEU A 1 -22.48 -0.54 7.61
C LEU A 1 -22.54 -1.24 6.27
N ASP A 2 -23.69 -1.83 5.91
CA ASP A 2 -23.85 -2.49 4.62
C ASP A 2 -24.44 -1.51 3.59
N ALA A 3 -23.79 -1.31 2.44
CA ALA A 3 -24.25 -0.44 1.37
C ALA A 3 -24.14 -1.12 -0.01
N ASP A 4 -25.28 -1.40 -0.68
CA ASP A 4 -25.26 -2.05 -2.00
C ASP A 4 -24.50 -1.20 -3.04
N SER A 5 -24.93 0.05 -3.27
CA SER A 5 -24.21 0.95 -4.17
C SER A 5 -24.53 2.41 -3.88
N LEU A 6 -23.50 3.21 -3.69
CA LEU A 6 -23.61 4.64 -3.46
C LEU A 6 -22.62 5.38 -4.34
N THR A 7 -22.95 6.62 -4.65
CA THR A 7 -22.01 7.51 -5.33
C THR A 7 -21.00 8.09 -4.35
N GLU A 8 -21.44 8.44 -3.15
CA GLU A 8 -20.62 9.13 -2.16
C GLU A 8 -21.06 8.67 -0.77
N LEU A 9 -20.09 8.39 0.10
CA LEU A 9 -20.30 8.00 1.49
C LEU A 9 -19.23 8.63 2.37
N LEU A 10 -19.67 9.28 3.44
CA LEU A 10 -18.80 9.84 4.48
C LEU A 10 -19.10 9.15 5.82
N VAL A 11 -18.06 8.63 6.48
CA VAL A 11 -18.11 8.09 7.85
C VAL A 11 -17.18 8.89 8.74
N GLU A 12 -17.71 9.43 9.83
CA GLU A 12 -16.94 10.02 10.93
C GLU A 12 -17.35 9.28 12.22
N ALA A 13 -16.38 8.73 12.96
CA ALA A 13 -16.66 8.04 14.21
C ALA A 13 -15.54 8.19 15.27
N ASP A 14 -15.92 8.51 16.52
CA ASP A 14 -15.02 8.47 17.68
C ASP A 14 -14.66 7.03 18.14
N SER A 15 -14.87 6.02 17.30
CA SER A 15 -14.78 4.58 17.63
C SER A 15 -14.57 3.78 16.36
N ASP A 16 -14.37 2.47 16.51
CA ASP A 16 -14.14 1.55 15.40
C ASP A 16 -15.21 1.69 14.29
N VAL A 17 -14.74 1.83 13.05
CA VAL A 17 -15.54 1.83 11.83
C VAL A 17 -15.43 0.46 11.18
N SER A 18 -16.57 -0.09 10.74
CA SER A 18 -16.60 -1.28 9.90
C SER A 18 -17.64 -1.10 8.80
N LEU A 19 -17.21 -1.22 7.54
CA LEU A 19 -18.02 -0.97 6.34
C LEU A 19 -17.89 -2.14 5.35
N ASP A 20 -19.02 -2.46 4.73
CA ASP A 20 -19.18 -3.50 3.72
C ASP A 20 -19.99 -2.92 2.57
N ALA A 21 -19.46 -2.94 1.34
CA ALA A 21 -20.15 -2.36 0.19
C ALA A 21 -19.87 -3.07 -1.15
N ASP A 22 -20.90 -3.36 -1.95
CA ASP A 22 -20.63 -3.94 -3.29
C ASP A 22 -19.95 -2.91 -4.21
N SER A 23 -20.36 -1.64 -4.18
CA SER A 23 -19.71 -0.63 -5.04
C SER A 23 -19.90 0.81 -4.56
N LEU A 24 -18.78 1.55 -4.41
CA LEU A 24 -18.79 2.99 -4.17
C LEU A 24 -17.95 3.73 -5.20
N THR A 25 -18.40 4.93 -5.58
CA THR A 25 -17.55 5.82 -6.38
C THR A 25 -16.58 6.58 -5.49
N GLU A 26 -17.07 7.15 -4.39
CA GLU A 26 -16.26 7.94 -3.46
C GLU A 26 -16.60 7.54 -2.01
N LEU A 27 -15.57 7.24 -1.23
CA LEU A 27 -15.67 6.95 0.20
C LEU A 27 -14.64 7.77 0.97
N LEU A 28 -15.09 8.43 2.03
CA LEU A 28 -14.24 9.05 3.05
C LEU A 28 -14.55 8.46 4.43
N VAL A 29 -13.52 7.96 5.11
CA VAL A 29 -13.61 7.40 6.47
C VAL A 29 -12.63 8.12 7.38
N GLU A 30 -13.15 8.76 8.42
CA GLU A 30 -12.39 9.32 9.55
C GLU A 30 -12.77 8.54 10.83
N ALA A 31 -11.79 7.88 11.44
CA ALA A 31 -11.97 7.10 12.66
C ALA A 31 -10.93 7.44 13.75
N ASP A 32 -11.38 7.83 14.95
CA ASP A 32 -10.49 8.05 16.13
C ASP A 32 -9.97 6.70 16.73
N SER A 33 -10.10 5.58 16.00
CA SER A 33 -9.72 4.22 16.41
C SER A 33 -9.51 3.40 15.13
N ASP A 34 -9.94 2.14 15.08
CA ASP A 34 -9.69 1.28 13.92
C ASP A 34 -10.71 1.49 12.79
N ALA A 35 -10.25 1.40 11.54
CA ALA A 35 -11.10 1.37 10.35
C ALA A 35 -10.96 0.03 9.63
N THR A 36 -12.08 -0.66 9.42
CA THR A 36 -12.14 -1.88 8.59
C THR A 36 -13.11 -1.70 7.43
N LEU A 37 -12.66 -1.97 6.20
CA LEU A 37 -13.44 -1.78 4.99
C LEU A 37 -13.32 -3.01 4.08
N ASP A 38 -14.47 -3.48 3.59
CA ASP A 38 -14.62 -4.56 2.62
C ASP A 38 -15.47 -4.03 1.45
N ALA A 39 -14.95 -4.10 0.22
CA ALA A 39 -15.73 -3.69 -0.95
C ALA A 39 -15.36 -4.38 -2.28
N ASP A 40 -16.35 -4.85 -3.06
CA ASP A 40 -16.06 -5.43 -4.39
C ASP A 40 -15.49 -4.37 -5.37
N SER A 41 -15.89 -3.09 -5.26
CA SER A 41 -15.38 -2.07 -6.18
C SER A 41 -15.44 -0.66 -5.64
N LEU A 42 -14.30 0.01 -5.68
CA LEU A 42 -14.11 1.39 -5.25
C LEU A 42 -13.35 2.18 -6.32
N THR A 43 -13.85 3.38 -6.63
CA THR A 43 -13.11 4.29 -7.53
C THR A 43 -12.15 5.16 -6.74
N GLU A 44 -12.61 5.83 -5.68
CA GLU A 44 -11.81 6.72 -4.85
C GLU A 44 -12.10 6.42 -3.37
N LEU A 45 -11.05 6.17 -2.59
CA LEU A 45 -11.09 5.89 -1.16
C LEU A 45 -10.08 6.79 -0.45
N LEU A 46 -10.54 7.47 0.60
CA LEU A 46 -9.69 8.12 1.60
C LEU A 46 -10.00 7.56 3.00
N VAL A 47 -8.98 7.06 3.69
CA VAL A 47 -9.08 6.56 5.08
C VAL A 47 -8.07 7.30 5.95
N GLU A 48 -8.58 7.95 6.99
CA GLU A 48 -7.81 8.53 8.11
C GLU A 48 -8.18 7.76 9.39
N ALA A 49 -7.20 7.09 10.01
CA ALA A 49 -7.39 6.32 11.23
C ALA A 49 -6.33 6.64 12.32
N ASP A 50 -6.77 7.02 13.52
CA ASP A 50 -5.88 7.25 14.68
C ASP A 50 -5.27 5.93 15.24
N SER A 51 -5.56 4.77 14.64
CA SER A 51 -5.02 3.47 15.04
C SER A 51 -4.79 2.59 13.81
N GLU A 52 -5.50 1.47 13.65
CA GLU A 52 -5.25 0.52 12.55
C GLU A 52 -6.23 0.75 11.38
N ALA A 53 -5.73 0.66 10.15
CA ALA A 53 -6.54 0.63 8.93
C ALA A 53 -6.43 -0.73 8.23
N THR A 54 -7.56 -1.40 8.01
CA THR A 54 -7.64 -2.67 7.28
C THR A 54 -8.59 -2.56 6.09
N LEU A 55 -8.10 -2.91 4.91
CA LEU A 55 -8.86 -2.82 3.67
C LEU A 55 -8.78 -4.12 2.87
N ASP A 56 -9.93 -4.57 2.39
CA ASP A 56 -10.10 -5.68 1.45
C ASP A 56 -10.95 -5.18 0.27
N ALA A 57 -10.45 -5.29 -0.97
CA ALA A 57 -11.24 -4.93 -2.15
C ALA A 57 -10.86 -5.68 -3.44
N ASP A 58 -11.86 -6.19 -4.18
CA ASP A 58 -11.59 -6.81 -5.50
C ASP A 58 -11.06 -5.79 -6.53
N SER A 59 -11.46 -4.51 -6.43
CA SER A 59 -10.98 -3.50 -7.37
C SER A 59 -11.00 -2.10 -6.81
N LEU A 60 -9.82 -1.47 -6.84
CA LEU A 60 -9.58 -0.09 -6.43
C LEU A 60 -8.94 0.69 -7.58
N THR A 61 -9.43 1.90 -7.85
CA THR A 61 -8.75 2.80 -8.80
C THR A 61 -7.75 3.68 -8.08
N GLU A 62 -8.20 4.46 -7.09
CA GLU A 62 -7.36 5.39 -6.34
C GLU A 62 -7.61 5.20 -4.84
N LEU A 63 -6.52 5.09 -4.09
CA LEU A 63 -6.56 4.91 -2.64
C LEU A 63 -5.50 5.78 -1.96
N LEU A 64 -5.94 6.46 -0.90
CA LEU A 64 -5.08 7.13 0.06
C LEU A 64 -5.43 6.66 1.46
N VAL A 65 -4.43 6.17 2.19
CA VAL A 65 -4.56 5.72 3.59
C VAL A 65 -3.52 6.43 4.44
N GLU A 66 -3.98 7.12 5.47
CA GLU A 66 -3.19 7.72 6.54
C GLU A 66 -3.57 7.02 7.86
N ALA A 67 -2.59 6.38 8.53
CA ALA A 67 -2.82 5.74 9.83
C ALA A 67 -1.68 5.97 10.83
N ASP A 68 -2.06 6.31 12.08
CA ASP A 68 -1.15 6.52 13.22
C ASP A 68 -0.53 5.20 13.75
N SER A 69 -0.92 4.04 13.23
CA SER A 69 -0.33 2.75 13.57
C SER A 69 -0.16 1.88 12.32
N ASP A 70 -0.92 0.79 12.19
CA ASP A 70 -0.67 -0.23 11.18
C ASP A 70 -1.68 -0.12 10.02
N VAL A 71 -1.19 -0.31 8.80
CA VAL A 71 -2.00 -0.42 7.58
C VAL A 71 -1.89 -1.82 7.01
N SER A 72 -3.02 -2.46 6.77
CA SER A 72 -3.11 -3.73 6.06
C SER A 72 -4.07 -3.62 4.88
N LEU A 73 -3.59 -3.94 3.68
CA LEU A 73 -4.35 -3.87 2.44
C LEU A 73 -4.25 -5.18 1.68
N ASP A 74 -5.40 -5.67 1.21
CA ASP A 74 -5.54 -6.80 0.29
C ASP A 74 -6.40 -6.36 -0.90
N ALA A 75 -5.87 -6.45 -2.13
CA ALA A 75 -6.63 -6.08 -3.32
C ALA A 75 -6.29 -6.88 -4.59
N ASP A 76 -7.31 -7.46 -5.24
CA ASP A 76 -7.14 -8.16 -6.52
C ASP A 76 -6.60 -7.21 -7.63
N SER A 77 -7.01 -5.93 -7.62
CA SER A 77 -6.52 -4.98 -8.60
C SER A 77 -6.55 -3.55 -8.08
N LEU A 78 -5.41 -2.88 -8.22
CA LEU A 78 -5.20 -1.51 -7.79
C LEU A 78 -4.50 -0.69 -8.88
N THR A 79 -5.00 0.52 -9.17
CA THR A 79 -4.32 1.42 -10.12
C THR A 79 -3.32 2.31 -9.41
N GLU A 80 -3.75 3.15 -8.47
CA GLU A 80 -2.89 4.10 -7.75
C GLU A 80 -3.08 3.95 -6.23
N LEU A 81 -1.98 3.70 -5.52
CA LEU A 81 -1.93 3.52 -4.07
C LEU A 81 -0.97 4.53 -3.44
N LEU A 82 -1.44 5.26 -2.44
CA LEU A 82 -0.60 6.01 -1.50
C LEU A 82 -0.87 5.54 -0.07
N VAL A 83 0.18 5.14 0.63
CA VAL A 83 0.12 4.74 2.04
C VAL A 83 1.09 5.56 2.87
N GLU A 84 0.55 6.22 3.90
CA GLU A 84 1.29 6.87 4.98
C GLU A 84 0.98 6.15 6.31
N ALA A 85 2.00 5.50 6.89
CA ALA A 85 1.85 4.74 8.14
C ALA A 85 2.96 5.07 9.15
N ASP A 86 2.57 5.41 10.38
CA ASP A 86 3.52 5.70 11.47
C ASP A 86 4.19 4.43 12.04
N SER A 87 3.62 3.25 11.80
CA SER A 87 4.16 1.95 12.25
C SER A 87 4.38 0.98 11.08
N GLU A 88 3.58 -0.08 10.93
CA GLU A 88 3.79 -1.09 9.89
C GLU A 88 2.82 -0.92 8.71
N ALA A 89 3.31 -1.13 7.48
CA ALA A 89 2.48 -1.19 6.28
C ALA A 89 2.63 -2.56 5.59
N THR A 90 1.53 -3.32 5.51
CA THR A 90 1.47 -4.61 4.81
C THR A 90 0.49 -4.57 3.65
N LEU A 91 0.98 -4.79 2.44
CA LEU A 91 0.23 -4.62 1.19
C LEU A 91 0.32 -5.92 0.38
N ASP A 92 -0.83 -6.46 -0.01
CA ASP A 92 -0.98 -7.61 -0.90
C ASP A 92 -1.83 -7.20 -2.10
N ALA A 93 -1.31 -7.39 -3.32
CA ALA A 93 -2.09 -7.13 -4.53
C ALA A 93 -1.73 -8.01 -5.73
N ASP A 94 -2.73 -8.66 -6.33
CA ASP A 94 -2.58 -9.43 -7.57
C ASP A 94 -2.07 -8.56 -8.74
N SER A 95 -2.50 -7.30 -8.81
CA SER A 95 -2.06 -6.39 -9.86
C SER A 95 -2.09 -4.96 -9.37
N LEU A 96 -0.93 -4.30 -9.44
CA LEU A 96 -0.78 -2.91 -9.04
C LEU A 96 -0.06 -2.10 -10.13
N THR A 97 -0.58 -0.91 -10.46
CA THR A 97 0.04 -0.05 -11.47
C THR A 97 1.07 0.88 -10.86
N GLU A 98 0.69 1.70 -9.89
CA GLU A 98 1.54 2.70 -9.26
C GLU A 98 1.36 2.67 -7.74
N LEU A 99 2.46 2.47 -7.02
CA LEU A 99 2.48 2.46 -5.56
C LEU A 99 3.53 3.44 -5.05
N LEU A 100 3.10 4.27 -4.11
CA LEU A 100 3.94 5.09 -3.27
C LEU A 100 3.70 4.72 -1.81
N VAL A 101 4.77 4.34 -1.12
CA VAL A 101 4.71 4.03 0.32
C VAL A 101 5.69 4.93 1.05
N GLU A 102 5.14 5.64 2.02
CA GLU A 102 5.85 6.42 3.04
C GLU A 102 5.55 5.79 4.41
N ALA A 103 6.55 5.16 5.02
CA ALA A 103 6.38 4.57 6.34
C ALA A 103 7.58 4.85 7.24
N ASP A 104 7.29 5.18 8.51
CA ASP A 104 8.30 5.45 9.53
C ASP A 104 8.92 4.16 10.10
N SER A 105 8.31 3.00 9.84
CA SER A 105 8.77 1.70 10.33
C SER A 105 8.85 0.63 9.23
N ASP A 106 8.23 -0.54 9.40
CA ASP A 106 8.43 -1.69 8.52
C ASP A 106 7.42 -1.68 7.34
N VAL A 107 7.90 -1.97 6.14
CA VAL A 107 7.07 -2.09 4.94
C VAL A 107 7.19 -3.51 4.39
N SER A 108 6.05 -4.15 4.11
CA SER A 108 5.98 -5.43 3.40
C SER A 108 5.01 -5.31 2.24
N LEU A 109 5.50 -5.55 1.02
CA LEU A 109 4.71 -5.61 -0.20
C LEU A 109 4.84 -6.98 -0.85
N ASP A 110 3.71 -7.58 -1.22
CA ASP A 110 3.60 -8.77 -2.06
C ASP A 110 2.74 -8.41 -3.28
N ALA A 111 3.28 -8.55 -4.50
CA ALA A 111 2.51 -8.27 -5.71
C ALA A 111 2.84 -9.18 -6.89
N ASP A 112 1.83 -9.84 -7.47
CA ASP A 112 1.98 -10.68 -8.66
C ASP A 112 2.48 -9.85 -9.88
N SER A 113 2.01 -8.61 -10.01
CA SER A 113 2.46 -7.70 -11.06
C SER A 113 2.44 -6.26 -10.60
N LEU A 114 3.57 -5.59 -10.74
CA LEU A 114 3.75 -4.20 -10.39
C LEU A 114 4.39 -3.41 -11.53
N THR A 115 3.81 -2.29 -11.91
CA THR A 115 4.39 -1.45 -12.99
C THR A 115 5.43 -0.50 -12.41
N GLU A 116 5.04 0.34 -11.47
CA GLU A 116 5.90 1.36 -10.87
C GLU A 116 5.80 1.29 -9.36
N LEU A 117 6.95 1.25 -8.70
CA LEU A 117 7.08 1.30 -7.25
C LEU A 117 8.02 2.41 -6.85
N LEU A 118 7.53 3.27 -5.97
CA LEU A 118 8.32 4.23 -5.22
C LEU A 118 8.20 3.91 -3.73
N VAL A 119 9.33 3.63 -3.10
CA VAL A 119 9.40 3.49 -1.64
C VAL A 119 10.31 4.58 -1.10
N GLU A 120 9.73 5.46 -0.28
CA GLU A 120 10.44 6.45 0.51
C GLU A 120 10.33 6.03 1.99
N ALA A 121 11.43 5.52 2.54
CA ALA A 121 11.46 5.03 3.92
C ALA A 121 12.53 5.78 4.70
N ASP A 122 12.11 6.86 5.39
CA ASP A 122 12.93 7.66 6.32
C ASP A 122 12.85 7.07 7.74
N CYS A 123 13.11 5.77 7.84
CA CYS A 123 12.86 5.04 9.07
C CYS A 123 14.12 4.92 9.95
N GLU A 124 13.94 4.84 11.27
CA GLU A 124 15.04 4.64 12.22
C GLU A 124 15.80 3.33 11.91
N ALA A 125 17.08 3.22 12.30
CA ALA A 125 18.01 2.14 11.91
C ALA A 125 17.63 0.68 12.28
N THR A 126 16.39 0.41 12.68
CA THR A 126 15.85 -0.92 12.96
C THR A 126 14.71 -1.35 12.03
N SER A 127 14.28 -0.47 11.13
CA SER A 127 13.18 -0.73 10.21
C SER A 127 13.67 -1.41 8.92
N GLU A 128 12.80 -2.20 8.29
CA GLU A 128 13.10 -2.99 7.10
C GLU A 128 11.99 -2.81 6.04
N ALA A 129 12.38 -2.55 4.79
CA ALA A 129 11.48 -2.60 3.64
C ALA A 129 11.64 -3.92 2.89
N ARG A 130 10.56 -4.71 2.78
CA ARG A 130 10.52 -6.01 2.12
C ARG A 130 9.56 -5.96 0.93
N LEU A 131 10.08 -6.20 -0.26
CA LEU A 131 9.35 -6.13 -1.51
C LEU A 131 9.46 -7.48 -2.22
N ASP A 132 8.34 -8.11 -2.48
CA ASP A 132 8.23 -9.36 -3.25
C ASP A 132 7.33 -9.10 -4.47
N ALA A 133 7.85 -9.33 -5.68
CA ALA A 133 7.05 -9.17 -6.89
C ALA A 133 7.43 -10.14 -8.02
N ASP A 134 6.45 -10.87 -8.54
CA ASP A 134 6.64 -11.77 -9.69
C ASP A 134 7.12 -11.00 -10.93
N SER A 135 6.59 -9.79 -11.16
CA SER A 135 7.02 -8.93 -12.25
C SER A 135 6.97 -7.46 -11.85
N LEU A 136 8.12 -6.79 -11.91
CA LEU A 136 8.27 -5.37 -11.65
C LEU A 136 8.86 -4.65 -12.87
N THR A 137 8.22 -3.57 -13.33
CA THR A 137 8.76 -2.79 -14.45
C THR A 137 9.79 -1.78 -13.95
N GLU A 138 9.41 -0.89 -13.04
CA GLU A 138 10.26 0.17 -12.52
C GLU A 138 10.25 0.17 -11.00
N LEU A 139 11.44 0.17 -10.40
CA LEU A 139 11.65 0.28 -8.96
C LEU A 139 12.54 1.47 -8.65
N LEU A 140 12.01 2.40 -7.86
CA LEU A 140 12.75 3.50 -7.26
C LEU A 140 12.66 3.38 -5.75
N VAL A 141 13.80 3.24 -5.08
CA VAL A 141 13.86 3.22 -3.62
C VAL A 141 14.81 4.28 -3.10
N GLU A 142 14.30 5.15 -2.24
CA GLU A 142 15.08 6.08 -1.42
C GLU A 142 14.84 5.69 0.05
N ALA A 143 15.83 5.06 0.69
CA ALA A 143 15.68 4.67 2.09
C ALA A 143 16.94 4.86 2.93
N ASP A 144 16.75 5.28 4.17
CA ASP A 144 17.83 5.31 5.16
C ASP A 144 18.01 3.97 5.90
N SER A 145 17.15 2.99 5.59
CA SER A 145 17.07 1.68 6.25
C SER A 145 17.33 0.49 5.32
N ASP A 146 17.32 -0.72 5.90
CA ASP A 146 17.61 -1.95 5.16
C ASP A 146 16.45 -2.28 4.20
N ILE A 147 16.79 -2.62 2.95
CA ILE A 147 15.83 -2.98 1.90
C ILE A 147 16.12 -4.39 1.40
N SER A 148 15.07 -5.20 1.28
CA SER A 148 15.09 -6.52 0.65
C SER A 148 14.09 -6.57 -0.49
N LEU A 149 14.58 -6.75 -1.72
CA LEU A 149 13.77 -6.99 -2.91
C LEU A 149 13.97 -8.42 -3.42
N ASP A 150 12.88 -9.13 -3.66
CA ASP A 150 12.82 -10.39 -4.39
C ASP A 150 11.90 -10.20 -5.60
N ALA A 151 12.41 -10.40 -6.82
CA ALA A 151 11.59 -10.30 -8.02
C ALA A 151 11.95 -11.32 -9.10
N ASP A 152 10.95 -11.96 -9.69
CA ASP A 152 11.17 -12.91 -10.80
C ASP A 152 11.68 -12.16 -12.05
N SER A 153 11.15 -10.96 -12.31
CA SER A 153 11.56 -10.10 -13.41
C SER A 153 11.54 -8.62 -13.02
N LEU A 154 12.64 -7.92 -13.29
CA LEU A 154 12.79 -6.48 -13.09
C LEU A 154 13.31 -5.79 -14.36
N THR A 155 12.65 -4.73 -14.82
CA THR A 155 13.09 -3.99 -16.01
C THR A 155 14.06 -2.88 -15.68
N GLU A 156 13.71 -1.97 -14.78
CA GLU A 156 14.49 -0.80 -14.40
C GLU A 156 14.60 -0.69 -12.88
N LEU A 157 15.81 -0.39 -12.39
CA LEU A 157 16.14 -0.34 -10.97
C LEU A 157 16.98 0.90 -10.67
N LEU A 158 16.51 1.71 -9.72
CA LEU A 158 17.27 2.77 -9.06
C LEU A 158 17.12 2.62 -7.55
N VAL A 159 18.23 2.47 -6.83
CA VAL A 159 18.25 2.36 -5.37
C VAL A 159 19.28 3.34 -4.80
N GLU A 160 18.79 4.29 -4.01
CA GLU A 160 19.59 5.18 -3.18
C GLU A 160 19.32 4.82 -1.71
N ALA A 161 20.14 3.91 -1.18
CA ALA A 161 20.05 3.47 0.20
C ALA A 161 21.32 3.85 0.99
N ASP A 162 21.14 4.45 2.16
CA ASP A 162 22.25 4.73 3.10
C ASP A 162 22.64 3.48 3.93
N SER A 163 21.75 2.47 3.99
CA SER A 163 21.90 1.19 4.70
C SER A 163 22.05 -0.02 3.75
N GLU A 164 21.87 -1.27 4.21
CA GLU A 164 22.07 -2.46 3.36
C GLU A 164 20.89 -2.67 2.41
N ALA A 165 21.16 -2.77 1.11
CA ALA A 165 20.18 -3.19 0.10
C ALA A 165 20.52 -4.59 -0.43
N THR A 166 19.60 -5.54 -0.27
CA THR A 166 19.67 -6.88 -0.85
C THR A 166 18.64 -7.01 -1.96
N LEU A 167 19.12 -7.20 -3.20
CA LEU A 167 18.30 -7.26 -4.40
C LEU A 167 18.52 -8.63 -5.06
N ASP A 168 17.49 -9.48 -5.08
CA ASP A 168 17.48 -10.72 -5.85
C ASP A 168 16.47 -10.57 -6.99
N ALA A 169 16.97 -10.57 -8.22
CA ALA A 169 16.14 -10.52 -9.41
C ALA A 169 16.58 -11.60 -10.40
N ASP A 170 15.67 -12.52 -10.74
CA ASP A 170 15.95 -13.64 -11.64
C ASP A 170 16.30 -13.14 -13.05
N SER A 171 15.69 -12.01 -13.45
CA SER A 171 16.00 -11.28 -14.68
C SER A 171 16.00 -9.77 -14.45
N LEU A 172 17.16 -9.11 -14.59
CA LEU A 172 17.30 -7.66 -14.58
C LEU A 172 17.68 -7.12 -15.96
N THR A 173 16.92 -6.15 -16.49
CA THR A 173 17.19 -5.56 -17.82
C THR A 173 18.12 -4.34 -17.76
N GLU A 174 17.83 -3.37 -16.90
CA GLU A 174 18.56 -2.10 -16.76
C GLU A 174 18.73 -1.71 -15.28
N LEU A 175 19.90 -1.14 -14.95
CA LEU A 175 20.23 -0.59 -13.64
C LEU A 175 20.78 0.82 -13.88
N LEU A 176 20.16 1.82 -13.26
CA LEU A 176 20.50 3.24 -13.42
C LEU A 176 21.48 3.73 -12.34
#